data_AF-A0A3D0QWJ3-F1
#
_entry.id   AF-A0A3D0QWJ3-F1
#
_cell.length_a   1.000
_cell.length_b   1.000
_cell.length_c   1.000
_cell.angle_alpha   90.00
_cell.angle_beta   90.00
_cell.angle_gamma   90.00
#
_symmetry.space_group_name_H-M   'P 1'
#
loop_
_entity.id
_entity.type
_entity.pdbx_description
1 polymer ?
#
loop_
_entity_poly.entity_id
_entity_poly.type
_entity_poly.pdbx_seq_one_letter_code
_entity_poly.pdbx_strand_id
1 'polypeptide(L)' 'MAVELWVVAQIKSFDAEGWALDWDLGGVFSTEDKARAACSEPRDAMWPVTLDTFLGRETVEPPDVVYPAAPQTD' A
#
# COMPACT_ATOMS: atom_id res chain seq x y z
N MET A 1 13.29 -4.40 -16.13
CA MET A 1 12.80 -5.61 -15.41
C MET A 1 11.53 -5.18 -14.72
N ALA A 2 10.42 -5.90 -14.90
CA ALA A 2 9.20 -5.64 -14.15
C ALA A 2 9.40 -6.10 -12.69
N VAL A 3 8.87 -5.33 -11.74
CA VAL A 3 8.91 -5.68 -10.31
C VAL A 3 7.49 -6.03 -9.89
N GLU A 4 7.32 -7.20 -9.29
CA GLU A 4 6.05 -7.59 -8.67
C GLU A 4 6.01 -7.08 -7.23
N LEU A 5 4.90 -6.42 -6.87
CA LEU A 5 4.56 -6.00 -5.53
C LEU A 5 3.27 -6.68 -5.11
N TRP A 6 3.08 -6.81 -3.80
CA TRP A 6 1.87 -7.36 -3.21
C TRP A 6 1.16 -6.28 -2.43
N VAL A 7 -0.09 -5.99 -2.80
CA VAL A 7 -0.94 -5.04 -2.08
C VAL A 7 -1.76 -5.81 -1.07
N VAL A 8 -1.82 -5.31 0.16
CA VAL A 8 -2.80 -5.71 1.16
C VAL A 8 -3.78 -4.56 1.34
N ALA A 9 -5.07 -4.87 1.36
CA ALA A 9 -6.13 -3.91 1.54
C ALA A 9 -7.17 -4.43 2.53
N GLN A 10 -7.76 -3.52 3.29
CA GLN A 10 -8.89 -3.82 4.15
C GLN A 10 -10.19 -3.45 3.45
N ILE A 11 -11.00 -4.44 3.08
CA ILE A 11 -12.24 -4.21 2.34
C ILE A 11 -13.33 -3.66 3.27
N LYS A 12 -13.92 -2.53 2.91
CA LYS A 12 -15.02 -1.88 3.67
C LYS A 12 -16.38 -2.31 3.17
N SER A 13 -16.53 -2.43 1.84
CA SER A 13 -17.78 -2.82 1.20
C SER A 13 -17.54 -3.57 -0.11
N PHE A 14 -18.57 -4.32 -0.53
CA PHE A 14 -18.61 -5.05 -1.79
C PHE A 14 -19.80 -4.57 -2.62
N ASP A 15 -19.67 -4.63 -3.94
CA ASP A 15 -20.79 -4.45 -4.86
C ASP A 15 -21.65 -5.73 -4.99
N ALA A 16 -22.69 -5.68 -5.84
CA ALA A 16 -23.60 -6.80 -6.05
C ALA A 16 -22.94 -8.02 -6.72
N GLU A 17 -21.78 -7.84 -7.36
CA GLU A 17 -21.02 -8.90 -8.03
C GLU A 17 -19.92 -9.47 -7.11
N GLY A 18 -19.74 -8.90 -5.92
CA GLY A 18 -18.74 -9.31 -4.95
C GLY A 18 -17.37 -8.66 -5.13
N TRP A 19 -17.26 -7.61 -5.94
CA TRP A 19 -16.04 -6.81 -6.05
C TRP A 19 -15.93 -5.83 -4.89
N ALA A 20 -14.70 -5.62 -4.41
CA ALA A 20 -14.44 -4.58 -3.42
C ALA A 20 -14.71 -3.19 -4.02
N LEU A 21 -15.74 -2.51 -3.50
CA LEU A 21 -16.14 -1.19 -3.97
C LEU A 21 -15.43 -0.08 -3.17
N ASP A 22 -15.13 -0.36 -1.90
CA ASP A 22 -14.43 0.55 -1.00
C ASP A 22 -13.42 -0.23 -0.16
N TRP A 23 -12.19 0.27 -0.07
CA TRP A 23 -11.09 -0.38 0.62
C TRP A 23 -10.02 0.62 1.05
N ASP A 24 -9.38 0.33 2.19
CA ASP A 24 -8.21 1.08 2.67
C ASP A 24 -6.93 0.32 2.33
N LEU A 25 -5.86 1.04 1.95
CA LEU A 25 -4.54 0.43 1.77
C LEU A 25 -3.96 -0.01 3.11
N GLY A 26 -3.80 -1.33 3.29
CA GLY A 26 -3.16 -1.93 4.47
C GLY A 26 -1.64 -2.02 4.34
N GLY A 27 -1.11 -2.14 3.12
CA GLY A 27 0.33 -2.10 2.88
C GLY A 27 0.74 -2.55 1.48
N VAL A 28 2.01 -2.31 1.15
CA VAL A 28 2.65 -2.76 -0.10
C VAL A 28 3.93 -3.50 0.25
N PHE A 29 4.07 -4.73 -0.25
CA PHE A 29 5.14 -5.65 0.12
C PHE A 29 5.88 -6.15 -1.11
N SER A 30 7.17 -6.43 -0.95
CA SER A 30 8.03 -6.93 -2.03
C SER A 30 7.91 -8.44 -2.27
N THR A 31 7.18 -9.17 -1.41
CA THR A 31 7.00 -10.63 -1.50
C THR A 31 5.62 -11.02 -0.98
N GLU A 32 5.07 -12.12 -1.50
CA GLU A 32 3.80 -12.68 -1.07
C GLU A 32 3.79 -13.02 0.42
N ASP A 33 4.83 -13.68 0.93
CA ASP A 33 4.89 -14.12 2.33
C ASP A 33 4.76 -12.96 3.32
N LYS A 34 5.33 -11.80 3.00
CA LYS A 34 5.24 -10.60 3.83
C LYS A 34 3.83 -9.99 3.79
N ALA A 35 3.20 -9.96 2.61
CA ALA A 35 1.83 -9.53 2.47
C ALA A 35 0.87 -10.45 3.24
N ARG A 36 1.04 -11.77 3.10
CA ARG A 36 0.24 -12.78 3.81
C ARG A 36 0.37 -12.65 5.33
N ALA A 37 1.58 -12.42 5.83
CA ALA A 37 1.81 -12.19 7.26
C ALA A 37 1.19 -10.89 7.79
N ALA A 38 0.95 -9.90 6.91
CA ALA A 38 0.31 -8.63 7.25
C ALA A 38 -1.23 -8.69 7.20
N CYS A 39 -1.82 -9.71 6.57
CA CYS A 39 -3.26 -9.95 6.61
C CYS A 39 -3.65 -10.51 7.99
N SER A 40 -4.15 -9.65 8.88
CA SER A 40 -4.52 -10.03 10.25
C SER A 40 -6.02 -9.93 10.53
N GLU A 41 -6.78 -9.28 9.66
CA GLU A 41 -8.22 -9.03 9.83
C GLU A 41 -9.06 -9.89 8.87
N PRO A 42 -10.31 -10.28 9.25
CA PRO A 42 -11.19 -11.08 8.41
C PRO A 42 -11.55 -10.46 7.04
N ARG A 43 -11.36 -9.15 6.89
CA ARG A 43 -11.65 -8.40 5.66
C ARG A 43 -10.40 -7.98 4.91
N ASP A 44 -9.25 -8.52 5.27
CA ASP A 44 -8.03 -8.28 4.50
C ASP A 44 -8.08 -9.08 3.20
N ALA A 45 -7.77 -8.40 2.11
CA ALA A 45 -7.56 -8.97 0.80
C ALA A 45 -6.14 -8.64 0.35
N MET A 46 -5.53 -9.55 -0.42
CA MET A 46 -4.22 -9.32 -1.01
C MET A 46 -4.18 -9.75 -2.47
N TRP A 47 -3.43 -9.02 -3.29
CA TRP A 47 -3.24 -9.34 -4.70
C TRP A 47 -1.88 -8.85 -5.23
N PRO A 48 -1.31 -9.53 -6.24
CA PRO A 48 -0.09 -9.08 -6.89
C PRO A 48 -0.38 -7.91 -7.83
N VAL A 49 0.58 -7.00 -7.94
CA VAL A 49 0.61 -5.89 -8.88
C VAL A 49 1.99 -5.88 -9.55
N THR A 50 2.02 -5.96 -10.87
CA THR A 50 3.25 -5.81 -11.64
C THR A 50 3.43 -4.34 -12.00
N LEU A 51 4.55 -3.73 -11.57
CA LEU A 51 4.95 -2.43 -12.05
C LEU A 51 5.58 -2.57 -13.45
N ASP A 52 4.99 -1.89 -14.42
CA ASP A 52 5.47 -1.77 -15.80
C ASP A 52 6.74 -0.90 -15.88
N THR A 53 6.86 0.09 -15.00
CA THR A 53 8.03 0.97 -14.89
C THR A 53 8.40 1.24 -13.44
N PHE A 54 9.69 1.14 -13.13
CA PHE A 54 10.23 1.69 -11.90
C PHE A 54 10.49 3.19 -12.13
N LEU A 55 9.64 4.06 -11.59
CA LEU A 55 9.94 5.49 -11.56
C LEU A 55 11.05 5.71 -10.53
N GLY A 56 12.18 6.24 -10.98
CA GLY A 56 13.25 6.65 -10.06
C GLY A 56 12.70 7.60 -9.01
N ARG A 57 13.26 7.56 -7.79
CA ARG A 57 12.86 8.48 -6.73
C ARG A 57 13.19 9.91 -7.19
N GLU A 58 12.16 10.67 -7.52
CA GLU A 58 12.31 12.10 -7.79
C GLU A 58 12.24 12.83 -6.44
N THR A 59 13.37 13.42 -6.03
CA THR A 59 13.40 14.27 -4.84
C THR A 59 12.87 15.63 -5.24
N VAL A 60 11.56 15.83 -5.05
CA VAL A 60 10.93 17.13 -5.22
C VAL A 60 10.77 17.74 -3.82
N GLU A 61 11.24 18.98 -3.64
CA GLU A 61 10.95 19.73 -2.42
C GLU A 61 9.46 20.12 -2.46
N PRO A 62 8.65 19.64 -1.52
CA PRO A 62 7.24 20.03 -1.46
C PRO A 62 7.14 21.51 -1.09
N PRO A 63 6.32 22.32 -1.77
CA PRO A 63 6.32 23.77 -1.61
C PRO A 63 5.97 24.22 -0.18
N ASP A 64 5.18 23.42 0.56
CA ASP A 64 4.67 23.78 1.88
C ASP A 64 4.62 22.57 2.85
N VAL A 65 5.72 21.83 3.05
CA VAL A 65 5.69 20.76 4.07
C VAL A 65 5.60 21.35 5.48
N VAL A 66 4.45 21.11 6.10
CA VAL A 66 4.24 21.27 7.54
C VAL A 66 4.59 19.95 8.20
N TYR A 67 5.78 19.85 8.77
CA TYR A 67 6.09 18.75 9.69
C TYR A 67 5.29 18.97 10.98
N PRO A 68 4.49 18.01 11.45
CA PRO A 68 3.97 18.07 12.81
C PRO A 68 5.19 18.13 13.74
N ALA A 69 5.28 19.19 14.55
CA ALA A 69 6.44 19.45 15.39
C ALA A 69 6.77 18.22 16.24
N ALA A 70 7.78 17.46 15.83
CA ALA A 70 8.37 16.42 16.64
C ALA A 70 9.64 16.98 17.28
N PRO A 71 9.84 16.78 18.60
CA PRO A 71 11.08 17.18 19.24
C PRO A 71 12.23 16.36 18.64
N GLN A 72 13.25 17.06 18.16
CA GLN A 72 14.52 16.45 17.79
C GLN A 72 15.28 16.11 19.09
N THR A 73 15.75 14.87 19.21
CA THR A 73 16.84 14.51 20.12
C THR A 73 17.88 13.72 19.34
N ASP A 74 19.13 14.16 19.46
CA ASP A 74 20.35 13.61 18.83
C ASP A 74 20.58 12.12 19.10
#